data_AF-A0A381FDH9-F1
#
_entry.id   AF-A0A381FDH9-F1
#
_cell.length_a   1.000
_cell.length_b   1.000
_cell.length_c   1.000
_cell.angle_alpha   90.00
_cell.angle_beta   90.00
_cell.angle_gamma   90.00
#
_symmetry.space_group_name_H-M   'P 1'
#
loop_
_entity.id
_entity.type
_entity.pdbx_description
1 polymer ?
#
loop_
_entity_poly.entity_id
_entity_poly.type
_entity_poly.pdbx_seq_one_letter_code
_entity_poly.pdbx_strand_id
1 'polypeptide(L)'
;MKLRLTFRPFANLNLNLNLNLNLNLNLNLKKSMEIKNIIFDFGGVLMDWNPRYFFKTYFNDDEKMEYFLENIAQDEWNIEQDRGRTLAEGTEIQIKKFPDWERELRAYYDNWPVMLKSDISHNVEVLRKLANTSYQLYGLTNWSEETFPYALENYDFFKLFEGKIVVSGTEKLIKPDPKIWNVLLERYQLEAGESVFIDDNFKNIEMAKTLGFKTIYILPETDLEAELSKLGVKFE
;
A
#
# COMPACT_ATOMS: atom_id res chain seq x y z
N MET A 1 -67.46 -48.71 16.41
CA MET A 1 -67.58 -47.24 16.36
C MET A 1 -66.22 -46.67 15.94
N LYS A 2 -66.11 -46.02 14.79
CA LYS A 2 -64.86 -45.54 14.18
C LYS A 2 -64.38 -44.26 14.87
N LEU A 3 -63.10 -44.17 15.23
CA LEU A 3 -62.36 -42.90 15.26
C LEU A 3 -61.09 -43.06 14.43
N ARG A 4 -61.01 -42.35 13.31
CA ARG A 4 -59.77 -42.11 12.56
C ARG A 4 -59.17 -40.80 13.08
N LEU A 5 -58.00 -40.87 13.71
CA LEU A 5 -57.12 -39.72 13.93
C LEU A 5 -56.16 -39.63 12.74
N THR A 6 -56.35 -38.62 11.90
CA THR A 6 -55.38 -38.24 10.86
C THR A 6 -54.24 -37.45 11.49
N PHE A 7 -53.04 -38.02 11.53
CA PHE A 7 -51.80 -37.28 11.79
C PHE A 7 -51.39 -36.52 10.51
N ARG A 8 -51.24 -35.20 10.60
CA ARG A 8 -50.49 -34.41 9.61
C ARG A 8 -49.00 -34.45 9.96
N PRO A 9 -48.08 -34.67 9.00
CA PRO A 9 -46.66 -34.73 9.33
C PRO A 9 -46.08 -33.32 9.48
N PHE A 10 -45.52 -33.06 10.66
CA PHE A 10 -44.57 -31.98 10.92
C PHE A 10 -43.21 -32.35 10.28
N ALA A 11 -43.07 -32.19 8.96
CA ALA A 11 -41.80 -32.49 8.28
C ALA A 11 -41.24 -31.33 7.42
N ASN A 12 -42.01 -30.25 7.20
CA ASN A 12 -41.63 -29.21 6.22
C ASN A 12 -41.03 -27.92 6.79
N LEU A 13 -40.97 -27.75 8.12
CA LEU A 13 -40.40 -26.51 8.69
C LEU A 13 -38.87 -26.58 8.84
N ASN A 14 -38.31 -27.71 9.29
CA ASN A 14 -36.88 -27.83 9.59
C ASN A 14 -35.97 -27.89 8.35
N LEU A 15 -36.44 -28.46 7.23
CA LEU A 15 -35.66 -28.46 5.99
C LEU A 15 -35.50 -27.04 5.41
N ASN A 16 -36.59 -26.26 5.39
CA ASN A 16 -36.57 -24.91 4.81
C ASN A 16 -35.70 -23.93 5.62
N LEU A 17 -35.68 -24.05 6.96
CA LEU A 17 -34.79 -23.26 7.81
C LEU A 17 -33.31 -23.58 7.55
N ASN A 18 -32.93 -24.87 7.48
CA ASN A 18 -31.55 -25.28 7.22
C ASN A 18 -31.06 -24.93 5.81
N LEU A 19 -31.91 -25.03 4.79
CA LEU A 19 -31.59 -24.59 3.43
C LEU A 19 -31.37 -23.08 3.36
N ASN A 20 -32.24 -22.28 3.98
CA ASN A 20 -32.11 -20.81 4.01
C ASN A 20 -30.88 -20.35 4.80
N LEU A 21 -30.56 -20.99 5.93
CA LEU A 21 -29.33 -20.72 6.68
C LEU A 21 -28.09 -21.05 5.84
N ASN A 22 -28.04 -22.20 5.17
CA ASN A 22 -26.90 -22.59 4.33
C ASN A 22 -26.75 -21.73 3.07
N LEU A 23 -27.86 -21.31 2.44
CA LEU A 23 -27.81 -20.36 1.33
C LEU A 23 -27.31 -18.98 1.81
N ASN A 24 -27.80 -18.47 2.94
CA ASN A 24 -27.36 -17.20 3.50
C ASN A 24 -25.90 -17.24 3.96
N LEU A 25 -25.43 -18.35 4.55
CA LEU A 25 -24.02 -18.55 4.87
C LEU A 25 -23.17 -18.59 3.60
N ASN A 26 -23.57 -19.32 2.57
CA ASN A 26 -22.84 -19.37 1.30
C ASN A 26 -22.86 -18.03 0.54
N LEU A 27 -23.96 -17.28 0.62
CA LEU A 27 -24.06 -15.93 0.04
C LEU A 27 -23.19 -14.94 0.81
N ASN A 28 -23.15 -15.02 2.15
CA ASN A 28 -22.26 -14.20 2.96
C ASN A 28 -20.79 -14.57 2.77
N LEU A 29 -20.46 -15.87 2.65
CA LEU A 29 -19.12 -16.36 2.33
C LEU A 29 -18.69 -15.99 0.90
N LYS A 30 -19.62 -15.98 -0.06
CA LYS A 30 -19.34 -15.45 -1.42
C LYS A 30 -19.17 -13.94 -1.40
N LYS A 31 -20.01 -13.21 -0.67
CA LYS A 31 -19.94 -11.75 -0.53
C LYS A 31 -18.65 -11.31 0.16
N SER A 32 -18.08 -12.13 1.04
CA SER A 32 -16.78 -11.90 1.69
C SER A 32 -15.56 -12.30 0.85
N MET A 33 -15.73 -12.82 -0.38
CA MET A 33 -14.62 -13.24 -1.25
C MET A 33 -14.37 -12.32 -2.44
N GLU A 34 -15.36 -11.48 -2.79
CA GLU A 34 -15.25 -10.54 -3.90
C GLU A 34 -14.41 -9.34 -3.47
N ILE A 35 -13.35 -9.07 -4.23
CA ILE A 35 -12.52 -7.87 -4.02
C ILE A 35 -13.35 -6.64 -4.38
N LYS A 36 -13.21 -5.59 -3.59
CA LYS A 36 -13.79 -4.27 -3.87
C LYS A 36 -12.73 -3.18 -3.88
N ASN A 37 -11.68 -3.34 -3.08
CA ASN A 37 -10.68 -2.31 -2.84
C ASN A 37 -9.30 -2.82 -3.26
N ILE A 38 -8.54 -1.96 -3.94
CA ILE A 38 -7.16 -2.23 -4.32
C ILE A 38 -6.30 -1.09 -3.76
N ILE A 39 -5.35 -1.46 -2.92
CA ILE A 39 -4.53 -0.54 -2.13
C ILE A 39 -3.09 -0.69 -2.56
N PHE A 40 -2.52 0.40 -3.05
CA PHE A 40 -1.16 0.47 -3.56
C PHE A 40 -0.24 1.12 -2.54
N ASP A 41 0.92 0.52 -2.30
CA ASP A 41 2.10 1.32 -1.99
C ASP A 41 2.55 2.10 -3.23
N PHE A 42 3.42 3.07 -3.03
CA PHE A 42 3.94 3.90 -4.11
C PHE A 42 5.41 3.62 -4.40
N GLY A 43 6.33 3.83 -3.44
CA GLY A 43 7.75 3.50 -3.65
C GLY A 43 7.92 2.01 -3.99
N GLY A 44 8.67 1.70 -5.04
CA GLY A 44 8.89 0.32 -5.50
C GLY A 44 7.68 -0.36 -6.18
N VAL A 45 6.49 0.24 -6.11
CA VAL A 45 5.26 -0.29 -6.74
C VAL A 45 4.80 0.57 -7.90
N LEU A 46 4.54 1.87 -7.68
CA LEU A 46 4.13 2.82 -8.71
C LEU A 46 5.20 3.87 -9.02
N MET A 47 6.16 4.06 -8.14
CA MET A 47 7.19 5.09 -8.19
C MET A 47 8.59 4.51 -8.05
N ASP A 48 9.47 4.90 -8.97
CA ASP A 48 10.89 4.58 -8.94
C ASP A 48 11.64 5.65 -8.14
N TRP A 49 11.87 5.38 -6.86
CA TRP A 49 12.65 6.24 -5.97
C TRP A 49 13.96 5.58 -5.56
N ASN A 50 15.08 6.28 -5.75
CA ASN A 50 16.39 5.83 -5.28
C ASN A 50 17.35 7.02 -5.10
N PRO A 51 17.97 7.20 -3.92
CA PRO A 51 18.93 8.28 -3.70
C PRO A 51 20.16 8.20 -4.62
N ARG A 52 20.47 7.00 -5.14
CA ARG A 52 21.56 6.79 -6.10
C ARG A 52 21.37 7.56 -7.41
N TYR A 53 20.13 7.90 -7.80
CA TYR A 53 19.90 8.67 -9.03
C TYR A 53 20.52 10.07 -8.98
N PHE A 54 20.55 10.68 -7.80
CA PHE A 54 21.24 11.94 -7.60
C PHE A 54 22.73 11.72 -7.27
N PHE A 55 23.00 10.87 -6.27
CA PHE A 55 24.34 10.81 -5.69
C PHE A 55 25.39 10.17 -6.60
N LYS A 56 24.98 9.33 -7.56
CA LYS A 56 25.90 8.76 -8.54
C LYS A 56 26.61 9.85 -9.35
N THR A 57 25.86 10.84 -9.83
CA THR A 57 26.43 11.97 -10.56
C THR A 57 27.08 12.99 -9.64
N TYR A 58 26.52 13.21 -8.44
CA TYR A 58 27.08 14.15 -7.46
C TYR A 58 28.50 13.78 -7.04
N PHE A 59 28.75 12.51 -6.71
CA PHE A 59 30.08 12.05 -6.30
C PHE A 59 30.98 11.72 -7.48
N ASN A 60 30.40 11.17 -8.57
CA ASN A 60 31.17 10.57 -9.66
C ASN A 60 32.20 9.53 -9.16
N ASP A 61 31.82 8.82 -8.09
CA ASP A 61 32.59 7.84 -7.34
C ASP A 61 31.58 6.90 -6.65
N ASP A 62 31.43 5.70 -7.19
CA ASP A 62 30.43 4.73 -6.71
C ASP A 62 30.77 4.25 -5.29
N GLU A 63 32.05 4.08 -4.94
CA GLU A 63 32.45 3.64 -3.59
C GLU A 63 32.14 4.72 -2.54
N LYS A 64 32.41 6.00 -2.87
CA LYS A 64 32.09 7.11 -1.97
C LYS A 64 30.58 7.31 -1.84
N MET A 65 29.81 7.15 -2.92
CA MET A 65 28.35 7.20 -2.88
C MET A 65 27.79 6.11 -1.96
N GLU A 66 28.19 4.86 -2.16
CA GLU A 66 27.69 3.76 -1.33
C GLU A 66 28.11 3.95 0.14
N TYR A 67 29.36 4.36 0.40
CA TYR A 67 29.77 4.70 1.76
C TYR A 67 28.87 5.77 2.39
N PHE A 68 28.58 6.85 1.66
CA PHE A 68 27.68 7.91 2.14
C PHE A 68 26.28 7.36 2.45
N LEU A 69 25.66 6.62 1.54
CA LEU A 69 24.29 6.12 1.73
C LEU A 69 24.20 5.05 2.83
N GLU A 70 25.21 4.18 2.96
CA GLU A 70 25.22 3.10 3.95
C GLU A 70 25.61 3.55 5.35
N ASN A 71 26.47 4.58 5.48
CA ASN A 71 27.07 4.95 6.77
C ASN A 71 26.63 6.32 7.27
N ILE A 72 26.21 7.22 6.37
CA ILE A 72 25.95 8.62 6.68
C ILE A 72 24.49 8.98 6.46
N ALA A 73 23.93 8.76 5.27
CA ALA A 73 22.51 9.02 4.94
C ALA A 73 21.70 7.70 4.93
N GLN A 74 21.77 7.02 6.07
CA GLN A 74 21.22 5.68 6.30
C GLN A 74 19.70 5.62 6.11
N ASP A 75 19.20 4.45 5.70
CA ASP A 75 17.76 4.20 5.59
C ASP A 75 17.06 4.39 6.94
N GLU A 76 17.65 3.95 8.06
CA GLU A 76 17.10 4.16 9.41
C GLU A 76 17.04 5.63 9.80
N TRP A 77 17.88 6.48 9.20
CA TRP A 77 17.76 7.91 9.36
C TRP A 77 16.60 8.43 8.50
N ASN A 78 16.58 8.13 7.20
CA ASN A 78 15.59 8.67 6.25
C ASN A 78 14.15 8.23 6.57
N ILE A 79 13.95 7.00 7.06
CA ILE A 79 12.62 6.45 7.38
C ILE A 79 11.89 7.23 8.49
N GLU A 80 12.62 7.97 9.34
CA GLU A 80 11.99 8.78 10.39
C GLU A 80 11.28 10.01 9.83
N GLN A 81 11.66 10.47 8.64
CA GLN A 81 10.94 11.52 7.92
C GLN A 81 9.60 10.99 7.41
N ASP A 82 9.58 9.74 6.95
CA ASP A 82 8.33 9.03 6.64
C ASP A 82 7.50 8.76 7.90
N ARG A 83 8.11 8.73 9.08
CA ARG A 83 7.42 8.69 10.38
C ARG A 83 6.98 10.08 10.88
N GLY A 84 7.16 11.14 10.09
CA GLY A 84 6.68 12.49 10.39
C GLY A 84 7.70 13.40 11.10
N ARG A 85 8.99 13.04 11.12
CA ARG A 85 10.06 13.99 11.46
C ARG A 85 10.26 14.95 10.28
N THR A 86 10.47 16.23 10.56
CA THR A 86 10.76 17.20 9.48
C THR A 86 12.11 16.94 8.81
N LEU A 87 12.23 17.26 7.52
CA LEU A 87 13.47 17.17 6.75
C LEU A 87 14.56 18.05 7.37
N ALA A 88 14.19 19.25 7.82
CA ALA A 88 15.10 20.20 8.47
C ALA A 88 15.66 19.63 9.78
N GLU A 89 14.81 19.12 10.66
CA GLU A 89 15.25 18.50 11.91
C GLU A 89 16.14 17.27 11.65
N GLY A 90 15.72 16.40 10.73
CA GLY A 90 16.47 15.20 10.37
C GLY A 90 17.86 15.53 9.82
N THR A 91 17.95 16.51 8.93
CA THR A 91 19.21 17.02 8.37
C THR A 91 20.14 17.52 9.48
N GLU A 92 19.65 18.36 10.39
CA GLU A 92 20.48 18.92 11.47
C GLU A 92 20.92 17.86 12.48
N ILE A 93 20.09 16.85 12.78
CA ILE A 93 20.48 15.69 13.60
C ILE A 93 21.64 14.94 12.95
N GLN A 94 21.58 14.72 11.64
CA GLN A 94 22.57 13.93 10.93
C GLN A 94 23.89 14.69 10.75
N ILE A 95 23.83 16.00 10.48
CA ILE A 95 25.00 16.88 10.40
C ILE A 95 25.78 16.87 11.72
N LYS A 96 25.08 16.91 12.86
CA LYS A 96 25.75 16.84 14.17
C LYS A 96 26.51 15.53 14.40
N LYS A 97 26.03 14.43 13.81
CA LYS A 97 26.72 13.12 13.88
C LYS A 97 27.88 13.04 12.89
N PHE A 98 27.74 13.65 11.72
CA PHE A 98 28.67 13.56 10.60
C PHE A 98 28.98 14.95 10.02
N PRO A 99 29.67 15.83 10.79
CA PRO A 99 29.86 17.23 10.39
C PRO A 99 30.68 17.37 9.09
N ASP A 100 31.60 16.44 8.82
CA ASP A 100 32.40 16.44 7.59
C ASP A 100 31.57 16.17 6.31
N TRP A 101 30.32 15.71 6.46
CA TRP A 101 29.39 15.39 5.38
C TRP A 101 28.22 16.39 5.29
N GLU A 102 28.36 17.57 5.92
CA GLU A 102 27.27 18.56 5.97
C GLU A 102 26.72 18.91 4.58
N ARG A 103 27.63 19.12 3.62
CA ARG A 103 27.25 19.50 2.25
C ARG A 103 26.38 18.43 1.59
N GLU A 104 26.76 17.17 1.72
CA GLU A 104 26.06 16.02 1.13
C GLU A 104 24.71 15.77 1.82
N LEU A 105 24.66 15.93 3.15
CA LEU A 105 23.43 15.80 3.91
C LEU A 105 22.40 16.87 3.53
N ARG A 106 22.82 18.12 3.34
CA ARG A 106 21.94 19.18 2.81
C ARG A 106 21.49 18.87 1.38
N ALA A 107 22.44 18.44 0.53
CA ALA A 107 22.16 18.09 -0.86
C ALA A 107 21.11 16.97 -1.01
N TYR A 108 20.98 16.08 -0.02
CA TYR A 108 20.03 14.96 -0.05
C TYR A 108 18.59 15.45 -0.28
N TYR A 109 18.09 16.35 0.56
CA TYR A 109 16.71 16.84 0.41
C TYR A 109 16.58 18.02 -0.56
N ASP A 110 17.63 18.83 -0.73
CA ASP A 110 17.67 19.88 -1.75
C ASP A 110 17.48 19.32 -3.18
N ASN A 111 17.89 18.06 -3.40
CA ASN A 111 17.82 17.39 -4.69
C ASN A 111 16.93 16.13 -4.68
N TRP A 112 16.09 15.98 -3.65
CA TRP A 112 15.17 14.85 -3.55
C TRP A 112 14.30 14.63 -4.82
N PRO A 113 13.83 15.68 -5.55
CA PRO A 113 13.14 15.51 -6.82
C PRO A 113 13.88 14.65 -7.87
N VAL A 114 15.22 14.67 -7.88
CA VAL A 114 16.03 13.85 -8.80
C VAL A 114 16.02 12.37 -8.38
N MET A 115 15.83 12.11 -7.09
CA MET A 115 15.77 10.75 -6.53
C MET A 115 14.44 10.08 -6.83
N LEU A 116 13.36 10.85 -7.03
CA LEU A 116 12.08 10.36 -7.53
C LEU A 116 12.09 10.39 -9.06
N LYS A 117 12.71 9.38 -9.67
CA LYS A 117 13.11 9.40 -11.08
C LYS A 117 11.92 9.34 -12.04
N SER A 118 11.02 8.40 -11.85
CA SER A 118 9.86 8.20 -12.72
C SER A 118 8.78 7.39 -12.05
N ASP A 119 7.63 7.29 -12.71
CA ASP A 119 6.68 6.23 -12.44
C ASP A 119 7.23 4.86 -12.89
N ILE A 120 6.67 3.79 -12.33
CA ILE A 120 6.87 2.43 -12.79
C ILE A 120 5.75 2.15 -13.80
N SER A 121 6.01 2.50 -15.06
CA SER A 121 4.95 2.69 -16.07
C SER A 121 4.09 1.46 -16.31
N HIS A 122 4.63 0.24 -16.23
CA HIS A 122 3.84 -0.98 -16.41
C HIS A 122 2.81 -1.17 -15.28
N ASN A 123 3.18 -0.88 -14.01
CA ASN A 123 2.23 -0.94 -12.90
C ASN A 123 1.23 0.23 -12.94
N VAL A 124 1.66 1.41 -13.40
CA VAL A 124 0.75 2.55 -13.62
C VAL A 124 -0.25 2.25 -14.75
N GLU A 125 0.12 1.51 -15.79
CA GLU A 125 -0.82 1.06 -16.81
C GLU A 125 -1.92 0.18 -16.21
N VAL A 126 -1.56 -0.76 -15.33
CA VAL A 126 -2.52 -1.59 -14.59
C VAL A 126 -3.44 -0.72 -13.72
N LEU A 127 -2.90 0.26 -12.99
CA LEU A 127 -3.70 1.23 -12.23
C LEU A 127 -4.70 1.97 -13.12
N ARG A 128 -4.28 2.43 -14.31
CA ARG A 128 -5.16 3.11 -15.26
C ARG A 128 -6.27 2.20 -15.80
N LYS A 129 -5.99 0.92 -16.05
CA LYS A 129 -7.03 -0.06 -16.40
C LYS A 129 -8.04 -0.19 -15.27
N LEU A 130 -7.58 -0.38 -14.03
CA LEU A 130 -8.46 -0.50 -12.85
C LEU A 130 -9.33 0.73 -12.61
N ALA A 131 -8.83 1.93 -12.93
CA ALA A 131 -9.61 3.16 -12.79
C ALA A 131 -10.86 3.21 -13.68
N ASN A 132 -10.97 2.35 -14.70
CA ASN A 132 -12.16 2.22 -15.54
C ASN A 132 -13.12 1.12 -15.07
N THR A 133 -12.85 0.50 -13.92
CA THR A 133 -13.65 -0.60 -13.38
C THR A 133 -14.47 -0.14 -12.16
N SER A 134 -15.16 -1.08 -11.51
CA SER A 134 -15.88 -0.82 -10.26
C SER A 134 -15.01 -0.84 -8.99
N TYR A 135 -13.75 -1.30 -9.08
CA TYR A 135 -12.85 -1.36 -7.93
C TYR A 135 -12.50 0.03 -7.42
N GLN A 136 -12.46 0.18 -6.10
CA GLN A 136 -12.03 1.41 -5.45
C GLN A 136 -10.51 1.39 -5.25
N LEU A 137 -9.84 2.47 -5.64
CA LEU A 137 -8.39 2.61 -5.59
C LEU A 137 -7.98 3.44 -4.38
N TYR A 138 -7.01 2.93 -3.61
CA TYR A 138 -6.45 3.61 -2.44
C TYR A 138 -4.92 3.59 -2.46
N GLY A 139 -4.31 4.55 -1.77
CA GLY A 139 -2.89 4.56 -1.46
C GLY A 139 -2.61 4.36 0.02
N LEU A 140 -1.59 3.57 0.35
CA LEU A 140 -1.03 3.47 1.70
C LEU A 140 0.50 3.41 1.63
N THR A 141 1.14 4.54 1.92
CA THR A 141 2.57 4.73 1.65
C THR A 141 3.38 5.16 2.86
N ASN A 142 4.61 4.66 2.96
CA ASN A 142 5.63 5.27 3.79
C ASN A 142 6.26 6.41 2.99
N TRP A 143 5.88 7.65 3.29
CA TRP A 143 6.36 8.85 2.60
C TRP A 143 6.27 10.07 3.50
N SER A 144 7.32 10.88 3.53
CA SER A 144 7.34 12.19 4.19
C SER A 144 6.23 13.12 3.68
N GLU A 145 5.58 13.80 4.61
CA GLU A 145 4.58 14.84 4.33
C GLU A 145 5.18 16.02 3.54
N GLU A 146 6.47 16.29 3.69
CA GLU A 146 7.13 17.44 3.04
C GLU A 146 7.48 17.18 1.57
N THR A 147 7.66 15.90 1.19
CA THR A 147 8.04 15.54 -0.20
C THR A 147 6.89 14.95 -1.01
N PHE A 148 5.87 14.39 -0.36
CA PHE A 148 4.69 13.84 -1.04
C PHE A 148 3.94 14.85 -1.94
N PRO A 149 3.76 16.13 -1.58
CA PRO A 149 3.12 17.12 -2.45
C PRO A 149 3.78 17.27 -3.82
N TYR A 150 5.12 17.16 -3.89
CA TYR A 150 5.84 17.17 -5.17
C TYR A 150 5.36 16.05 -6.09
N ALA A 151 5.13 14.84 -5.56
CA ALA A 151 4.66 13.72 -6.35
C ALA A 151 3.23 13.96 -6.88
N LEU A 152 2.33 14.52 -6.05
CA LEU A 152 0.97 14.88 -6.46
C LEU A 152 0.94 15.91 -7.59
N GLU A 153 1.88 16.88 -7.57
CA GLU A 153 1.97 17.94 -8.58
C GLU A 153 2.55 17.46 -9.91
N ASN A 154 3.48 16.48 -9.88
CA ASN A 154 4.27 16.10 -11.04
C ASN A 154 3.82 14.79 -11.72
N TYR A 155 3.00 13.95 -11.06
CA TYR A 155 2.54 12.68 -11.62
C TYR A 155 1.01 12.62 -11.66
N ASP A 156 0.46 12.58 -12.89
CA ASP A 156 -0.98 12.71 -13.13
C ASP A 156 -1.81 11.55 -12.57
N PHE A 157 -1.23 10.34 -12.50
CA PHE A 157 -1.93 9.14 -12.07
C PHE A 157 -2.41 9.22 -10.62
N PHE A 158 -1.81 10.07 -9.77
CA PHE A 158 -2.29 10.26 -8.40
C PHE A 158 -3.75 10.74 -8.34
N LYS A 159 -4.24 11.41 -9.38
CA LYS A 159 -5.64 11.83 -9.49
C LYS A 159 -6.62 10.65 -9.52
N LEU A 160 -6.18 9.46 -9.96
CA LEU A 160 -7.00 8.25 -10.03
C LEU A 160 -7.40 7.72 -8.64
N PHE A 161 -6.68 8.12 -7.60
CA PHE A 161 -7.06 7.79 -6.22
C PHE A 161 -8.13 8.73 -5.65
N GLU A 162 -8.47 9.83 -6.33
CA GLU A 162 -9.49 10.80 -5.86
C GLU A 162 -9.25 11.32 -4.43
N GLY A 163 -7.97 11.43 -4.03
CA GLY A 163 -7.57 11.81 -2.68
C GLY A 163 -7.63 10.69 -1.63
N LYS A 164 -7.99 9.46 -2.01
CA LYS A 164 -8.07 8.28 -1.13
C LYS A 164 -6.68 7.70 -0.80
N ILE A 165 -5.83 8.51 -0.17
CA ILE A 165 -4.44 8.15 0.14
C ILE A 165 -4.19 8.35 1.64
N VAL A 166 -3.46 7.42 2.26
CA VAL A 166 -2.89 7.54 3.61
C VAL A 166 -1.38 7.67 3.48
N VAL A 167 -0.85 8.78 3.98
CA VAL A 167 0.57 9.15 3.91
C VAL A 167 1.15 9.07 5.31
N SER A 168 2.12 8.18 5.53
CA SER A 168 2.73 7.92 6.84
C SER A 168 3.23 9.20 7.54
N GLY A 169 3.86 10.11 6.80
CA GLY A 169 4.42 11.34 7.35
C GLY A 169 3.36 12.24 7.98
N THR A 170 2.20 12.36 7.32
CA THR A 170 1.04 13.09 7.83
C THR A 170 0.43 12.41 9.06
N GLU A 171 0.34 11.08 9.05
CA GLU A 171 -0.23 10.31 10.18
C GLU A 171 0.72 10.16 11.37
N LYS A 172 2.02 10.40 11.18
CA LYS A 172 3.09 10.10 12.15
C LYS A 172 3.09 8.63 12.60
N LEU A 173 2.70 7.76 11.67
CA LEU A 173 2.64 6.31 11.78
C LEU A 173 3.33 5.74 10.56
N ILE A 174 3.80 4.50 10.61
CA ILE A 174 4.53 3.92 9.48
C ILE A 174 4.27 2.43 9.37
N LYS A 175 4.30 1.89 8.15
CA LYS A 175 4.37 0.44 7.96
C LYS A 175 5.74 -0.08 8.45
N PRO A 176 5.82 -1.24 9.12
CA PRO A 176 4.77 -2.22 9.33
C PRO A 176 4.01 -2.13 10.68
N ASP A 177 3.89 -0.96 11.30
CA ASP A 177 3.00 -0.82 12.49
C ASP A 177 1.52 -0.95 12.03
N PRO A 178 0.75 -1.93 12.54
CA PRO A 178 -0.64 -2.16 12.13
C PRO A 178 -1.56 -0.93 12.29
N LYS A 179 -1.20 0.03 13.14
CA LYS A 179 -1.99 1.25 13.33
C LYS A 179 -2.23 2.02 12.04
N ILE A 180 -1.29 2.05 11.10
CA ILE A 180 -1.48 2.80 9.84
C ILE A 180 -2.53 2.14 8.92
N TRP A 181 -2.63 0.80 8.94
CA TRP A 181 -3.72 0.10 8.26
C TRP A 181 -5.07 0.38 8.94
N ASN A 182 -5.12 0.46 10.26
CA ASN A 182 -6.36 0.82 10.96
C ASN A 182 -6.84 2.23 10.56
N VAL A 183 -5.93 3.19 10.41
CA VAL A 183 -6.28 4.53 9.88
C VAL A 183 -6.93 4.42 8.50
N LEU A 184 -6.36 3.63 7.59
CA LEU A 184 -6.93 3.41 6.25
C LEU A 184 -8.32 2.78 6.31
N LEU A 185 -8.47 1.69 7.08
CA LEU A 185 -9.73 0.96 7.23
C LEU A 185 -10.82 1.85 7.82
N GLU A 186 -10.52 2.62 8.87
CA GLU A 186 -11.47 3.50 9.54
C GLU A 186 -11.84 4.72 8.67
N ARG A 187 -10.85 5.38 8.08
CA ARG A 187 -11.04 6.60 7.27
C ARG A 187 -11.94 6.37 6.07
N TYR A 188 -11.78 5.23 5.40
CA TYR A 188 -12.51 4.91 4.18
C TYR A 188 -13.55 3.80 4.36
N GLN A 189 -13.80 3.37 5.60
CA GLN A 189 -14.79 2.34 5.95
C GLN A 189 -14.60 1.05 5.15
N LEU A 190 -13.34 0.59 5.05
CA LEU A 190 -12.98 -0.60 4.29
C LEU A 190 -13.05 -1.84 5.18
N GLU A 191 -13.33 -2.98 4.55
CA GLU A 191 -13.10 -4.29 5.17
C GLU A 191 -11.83 -4.92 4.58
N ALA A 192 -10.93 -5.43 5.45
CA ALA A 192 -9.67 -6.03 5.00
C ALA A 192 -9.90 -7.27 4.09
N GLY A 193 -10.91 -8.09 4.39
CA GLY A 193 -11.20 -9.34 3.65
C GLY A 193 -11.62 -9.15 2.19
N GLU A 194 -12.13 -7.97 1.83
CA GLU A 194 -12.50 -7.58 0.46
C GLU A 194 -11.45 -6.67 -0.20
N SER A 195 -10.27 -6.57 0.40
CA SER A 195 -9.22 -5.64 0.02
C SER A 195 -7.95 -6.37 -0.41
N VAL A 196 -7.30 -5.87 -1.47
CA VAL A 196 -5.96 -6.31 -1.90
C VAL A 196 -4.94 -5.23 -1.55
N PHE A 197 -3.89 -5.59 -0.83
CA PHE A 197 -2.76 -4.71 -0.56
C PHE A 197 -1.53 -5.11 -1.40
N ILE A 198 -0.95 -4.14 -2.10
CA ILE A 198 0.16 -4.32 -3.03
C ILE A 198 1.37 -3.54 -2.50
N ASP A 199 2.49 -4.21 -2.27
CA ASP A 199 3.68 -3.63 -1.64
C ASP A 199 4.93 -4.42 -2.05
N ASP A 200 6.07 -3.75 -2.16
CA ASP A 200 7.37 -4.36 -2.51
C ASP A 200 8.20 -4.72 -1.25
N ASN A 201 7.69 -4.43 -0.06
CA ASN A 201 8.33 -4.77 1.20
C ASN A 201 7.66 -5.99 1.86
N PHE A 202 8.43 -7.06 2.00
CA PHE A 202 7.95 -8.32 2.58
C PHE A 202 7.35 -8.15 3.99
N LYS A 203 7.88 -7.27 4.85
CA LYS A 203 7.34 -7.06 6.21
C LYS A 203 5.97 -6.41 6.18
N ASN A 204 5.72 -5.50 5.23
CA ASN A 204 4.42 -4.87 5.04
C ASN A 204 3.39 -5.89 4.55
N ILE A 205 3.80 -6.76 3.62
CA ILE A 205 2.98 -7.87 3.12
C ILE A 205 2.57 -8.82 4.25
N GLU A 206 3.52 -9.28 5.07
CA GLU A 206 3.22 -10.18 6.18
C GLU A 206 2.28 -9.53 7.21
N MET A 207 2.50 -8.25 7.53
CA MET A 207 1.60 -7.51 8.41
C MET A 207 0.18 -7.42 7.83
N ALA A 208 0.04 -7.02 6.57
CA ALA A 208 -1.28 -6.92 5.91
C ALA A 208 -2.03 -8.25 5.89
N LYS A 209 -1.33 -9.38 5.67
CA LYS A 209 -1.94 -10.72 5.79
C LYS A 209 -2.50 -10.98 7.19
N THR A 210 -1.78 -10.61 8.24
CA THR A 210 -2.26 -10.80 9.63
C THR A 210 -3.52 -10.00 9.94
N LEU A 211 -3.75 -8.90 9.21
CA LEU A 211 -4.94 -8.05 9.31
C LEU A 211 -6.09 -8.51 8.40
N GLY A 212 -5.89 -9.58 7.61
CA GLY A 212 -6.93 -10.20 6.78
C GLY A 212 -6.99 -9.69 5.34
N PHE A 213 -6.01 -8.92 4.87
CA PHE A 213 -5.92 -8.51 3.47
C PHE A 213 -5.51 -9.69 2.57
N LYS A 214 -5.99 -9.70 1.33
CA LYS A 214 -5.26 -10.38 0.26
C LYS A 214 -4.05 -9.52 -0.10
N THR A 215 -2.93 -10.13 -0.48
CA THR A 215 -1.68 -9.39 -0.70
C THR A 215 -0.99 -9.79 -1.97
N ILE A 216 -0.37 -8.83 -2.66
CA ILE A 216 0.53 -9.06 -3.78
C ILE A 216 1.89 -8.48 -3.41
N TYR A 217 2.92 -9.33 -3.39
CA TYR A 217 4.30 -8.93 -3.17
C TYR A 217 4.95 -8.57 -4.51
N ILE A 218 5.37 -7.32 -4.66
CA ILE A 218 6.05 -6.86 -5.87
C ILE A 218 7.52 -7.26 -5.83
N LEU A 219 7.93 -8.05 -6.82
CA LEU A 219 9.30 -8.39 -7.17
C LEU A 219 9.59 -7.84 -8.57
N PRO A 220 10.87 -7.72 -8.98
CA PRO A 220 11.22 -7.19 -10.30
C PRO A 220 10.52 -7.88 -11.49
N GLU A 221 10.22 -9.16 -11.36
CA GLU A 221 9.54 -9.98 -12.36
C GLU A 221 8.01 -10.09 -12.18
N THR A 222 7.44 -9.43 -11.17
CA THR A 222 6.01 -9.54 -10.89
C THR A 222 5.19 -8.90 -12.00
N ASP A 223 4.33 -9.70 -12.63
CA ASP A 223 3.24 -9.22 -13.48
C ASP A 223 2.03 -8.90 -12.59
N LEU A 224 1.87 -7.61 -12.26
CA LEU A 224 0.81 -7.15 -11.36
C LEU A 224 -0.60 -7.46 -11.89
N GLU A 225 -0.84 -7.36 -13.20
CA GLU A 225 -2.14 -7.65 -13.80
C GLU A 225 -2.49 -9.14 -13.66
N ALA A 226 -1.50 -10.02 -13.90
CA ALA A 226 -1.67 -11.45 -13.72
C ALA A 226 -1.92 -11.82 -12.26
N GLU A 227 -1.20 -11.23 -11.31
CA GLU A 227 -1.41 -11.48 -9.87
C GLU A 227 -2.79 -11.01 -9.40
N LEU A 228 -3.23 -9.83 -9.82
CA LEU A 228 -4.59 -9.35 -9.55
C LEU A 228 -5.65 -10.28 -10.16
N SER A 229 -5.43 -10.73 -11.39
CA SER A 229 -6.33 -11.67 -12.08
C SER A 229 -6.47 -13.00 -11.32
N LYS A 230 -5.38 -13.53 -10.74
CA LYS A 230 -5.42 -14.74 -9.89
C LYS A 230 -6.29 -14.55 -8.64
N LEU A 231 -6.40 -13.32 -8.13
CA LEU A 231 -7.28 -12.97 -7.01
C LEU A 231 -8.74 -12.72 -7.43
N GLY A 232 -9.06 -12.85 -8.71
CA GLY A 232 -10.38 -12.66 -9.29
C GLY A 232 -10.70 -11.20 -9.67
N VAL A 233 -9.67 -10.33 -9.70
CA VAL A 233 -9.81 -8.96 -10.20
C VAL A 233 -9.98 -8.99 -11.72
N LYS A 234 -10.92 -8.19 -12.24
CA LYS A 234 -11.23 -8.10 -13.68
C LYS A 234 -10.89 -6.71 -14.20
N PHE A 235 -10.32 -6.63 -15.39
CA PHE A 235 -9.88 -5.37 -16.01
C PHE A 235 -10.83 -4.86 -17.12
N GLU A 236 -11.91 -5.60 -17.34
CA GLU A 236 -12.78 -5.58 -18.53
C GLU A 236 -12.15 -6.18 -19.80
#